data_AF-A0A453NA80-F1
#
_entry.id   AF-A0A453NA80-F1
#
_cell.length_a   1.000
_cell.length_b   1.000
_cell.length_c   1.000
_cell.angle_alpha   90.00
_cell.angle_beta   90.00
_cell.angle_gamma   90.00
#
_symmetry.space_group_name_H-M   'P 1'
#
loop_
_entity.id
_entity.type
_entity.pdbx_description
1 polymer ?
#
loop_
_entity_poly.entity_id
_entity_poly.type
_entity_poly.pdbx_seq_one_letter_code
_entity_poly.pdbx_strand_id
1 'polypeptide(L)'
;QVSSSVPEGKGVSSSASVEVATMSAIAAVYGLNIAPRDLAILCQKVENHIVGAPCGVMDQMTSACGEANKLLAMVCQPAEVKELVSIPTHIRFWGLDSGIRHSVGGTDYGSVRVGTYMGRKLIKCAASDLISQSFPSTPTQSCDASEEYEKYGVDLLKSEASLQYLCNLPPHRYEAAYARDIPEFITGDEFMEKYGDHNDAVTVIDPKRSYSVKAPTRHPIYENFRVEAFKALLTAAKTDEQLSALGELMYQV
;
A
#
# COMPACT_ATOMS: atom_id res chain seq x y z
N GLN A 1 -30.42 -3.02 -18.01
CA GLN A 1 -29.89 -4.37 -17.69
C GLN A 1 -28.41 -4.22 -17.40
N VAL A 2 -27.89 -4.85 -16.35
CA VAL A 2 -26.45 -4.89 -16.04
C VAL A 2 -25.93 -6.26 -16.49
N SER A 3 -24.84 -6.27 -17.25
CA SER A 3 -24.17 -7.49 -17.72
C SER A 3 -22.67 -7.30 -17.53
N SER A 4 -21.98 -8.30 -16.98
CA SER A 4 -20.54 -8.30 -16.77
C SER A 4 -19.93 -9.58 -17.29
N SER A 5 -18.77 -9.46 -17.93
CA SER A 5 -17.90 -10.59 -18.29
C SER A 5 -16.70 -10.72 -17.36
N VAL A 6 -16.58 -9.84 -16.36
CA VAL A 6 -15.53 -9.91 -15.34
C VAL A 6 -15.93 -10.98 -14.31
N PRO A 7 -15.11 -12.02 -14.07
CA PRO A 7 -15.44 -13.07 -13.12
C PRO A 7 -15.70 -12.56 -11.70
N GLU A 8 -16.85 -12.92 -11.14
CA GLU A 8 -17.26 -12.50 -9.80
C GLU A 8 -16.49 -13.22 -8.69
N GLY A 9 -16.01 -12.47 -7.70
CA GLY A 9 -15.37 -13.03 -6.50
C GLY A 9 -14.02 -13.73 -6.78
N LYS A 10 -13.38 -13.40 -7.91
CA LYS A 10 -12.10 -13.98 -8.36
C LYS A 10 -10.89 -13.07 -8.16
N GLY A 11 -11.05 -11.95 -7.44
CA GLY A 11 -9.94 -11.02 -7.19
C GLY A 11 -9.49 -10.25 -8.43
N VAL A 12 -10.38 -10.07 -9.41
CA VAL A 12 -10.13 -9.33 -10.66
C VAL A 12 -11.00 -8.07 -10.76
N SER A 13 -11.25 -7.44 -9.61
CA SER A 13 -11.90 -6.12 -9.51
C SER A 13 -13.33 -6.07 -10.09
N SER A 14 -14.10 -7.15 -9.94
CA SER A 14 -15.49 -7.20 -10.44
C SER A 14 -16.38 -6.15 -9.78
N SER A 15 -16.22 -5.86 -8.47
CA SER A 15 -16.97 -4.80 -7.78
C SER A 15 -16.66 -3.42 -8.36
N ALA A 16 -15.38 -3.06 -8.42
CA ALA A 16 -14.94 -1.79 -8.98
C ALA A 16 -15.39 -1.59 -10.44
N SER A 17 -15.39 -2.64 -11.26
CA SER A 17 -15.87 -2.55 -12.65
C SER A 17 -17.35 -2.16 -12.73
N VAL A 18 -18.18 -2.71 -11.83
CA VAL A 18 -19.61 -2.40 -11.76
C VAL A 18 -19.83 -1.00 -11.21
N GLU A 19 -19.08 -0.58 -10.20
CA GLU A 19 -19.12 0.77 -9.65
C GLU A 19 -18.78 1.83 -10.70
N VAL A 20 -17.64 1.65 -11.40
CA VAL A 20 -17.16 2.57 -12.43
C VAL A 20 -18.13 2.62 -13.61
N ALA A 21 -18.63 1.48 -14.08
CA ALA A 21 -19.61 1.44 -15.17
C ALA A 21 -20.92 2.14 -14.79
N THR A 22 -21.42 1.90 -13.57
CA THR A 22 -22.66 2.52 -13.07
C THR A 22 -22.51 4.03 -12.90
N MET A 23 -21.41 4.48 -12.29
CA MET A 23 -21.12 5.91 -12.10
C MET A 23 -20.97 6.61 -13.45
N SER A 24 -20.30 5.97 -14.42
CA SER A 24 -20.14 6.50 -15.78
C SER A 24 -21.48 6.65 -16.51
N ALA A 25 -22.38 5.66 -16.38
CA ALA A 25 -23.72 5.73 -16.97
C ALA A 25 -24.55 6.87 -16.36
N ILE A 26 -24.50 7.04 -15.04
CA ILE A 26 -25.18 8.14 -14.34
C ILE A 26 -24.61 9.48 -14.80
N ALA A 27 -23.28 9.64 -14.81
CA ALA A 27 -22.63 10.87 -15.27
C ALA A 27 -23.06 11.24 -16.70
N ALA A 28 -23.14 10.26 -17.60
CA ALA A 28 -23.61 10.46 -18.97
C ALA A 28 -25.08 10.92 -19.04
N VAL A 29 -25.99 10.31 -18.26
CA VAL A 29 -27.41 10.68 -18.22
C VAL A 29 -27.61 12.13 -17.77
N TYR A 30 -26.80 12.60 -16.83
CA TYR A 30 -26.86 13.97 -16.33
C TYR A 30 -25.95 14.96 -17.08
N GLY A 31 -25.24 14.52 -18.13
CA GLY A 31 -24.32 15.37 -18.89
C GLY A 31 -23.11 15.86 -18.08
N LEU A 32 -22.70 15.13 -17.04
CA LEU A 32 -21.57 15.46 -16.19
C LEU A 32 -20.26 14.98 -16.82
N ASN A 33 -19.33 15.90 -17.03
CA ASN A 33 -17.97 15.56 -17.46
C ASN A 33 -17.07 15.35 -16.24
N ILE A 34 -16.90 14.09 -15.83
CA ILE A 34 -16.06 13.70 -14.69
C ILE A 34 -14.78 13.05 -15.23
N ALA A 35 -13.62 13.54 -14.80
CA ALA A 35 -12.35 12.95 -15.20
C ALA A 35 -12.24 11.50 -14.67
N PRO A 36 -11.61 10.56 -15.40
CA PRO A 36 -11.53 9.14 -14.98
C PRO A 36 -10.98 8.92 -13.58
N ARG A 37 -9.95 9.69 -13.21
CA ARG A 37 -9.38 9.68 -11.85
C ARG A 37 -10.41 10.07 -10.79
N ASP A 38 -11.14 11.15 -11.02
CA ASP A 38 -12.12 11.64 -10.04
C ASP A 38 -13.31 10.68 -9.95
N LEU A 39 -13.71 10.07 -11.06
CA LEU A 39 -14.71 9.02 -11.10
C LEU A 39 -14.28 7.81 -10.25
N ALA A 40 -13.04 7.35 -10.40
CA ALA A 40 -12.48 6.27 -9.58
C ALA A 40 -12.47 6.60 -8.08
N ILE A 41 -12.07 7.82 -7.72
CA ILE A 41 -12.08 8.28 -6.32
C ILE A 41 -13.50 8.33 -5.76
N LEU A 42 -14.49 8.76 -6.55
CA LEU A 42 -15.90 8.76 -6.14
C LEU A 42 -16.41 7.33 -5.93
N CYS A 43 -16.09 6.40 -6.82
CA CYS A 43 -16.42 4.98 -6.66
C CYS A 43 -15.80 4.40 -5.39
N GLN A 44 -14.50 4.65 -5.14
CA GLN A 44 -13.82 4.21 -3.92
C GLN A 44 -14.49 4.76 -2.65
N LYS A 45 -14.96 6.02 -2.67
CA LYS A 45 -15.72 6.61 -1.55
C LYS A 45 -17.04 5.89 -1.33
N VAL A 46 -17.74 5.50 -2.40
CA VAL A 46 -18.97 4.70 -2.31
C VAL A 46 -18.67 3.33 -1.69
N GLU A 47 -17.61 2.64 -2.12
CA GLU A 47 -17.23 1.33 -1.58
C GLU A 47 -16.90 1.42 -0.07
N ASN A 48 -16.15 2.44 0.33
CA ASN A 48 -15.79 2.65 1.74
C ASN A 48 -16.97 3.08 2.62
N HIS A 49 -17.79 4.04 2.19
CA HIS A 49 -18.78 4.68 3.06
C HIS A 49 -20.20 4.12 2.94
N ILE A 50 -20.54 3.50 1.80
CA ILE A 50 -21.88 2.97 1.54
C ILE A 50 -21.88 1.44 1.63
N VAL A 51 -20.91 0.78 0.98
CA VAL A 51 -20.77 -0.68 1.07
C VAL A 51 -20.10 -1.10 2.39
N GLY A 52 -19.24 -0.23 2.94
CA GLY A 52 -18.55 -0.47 4.21
C GLY A 52 -17.29 -1.33 4.05
N ALA A 53 -16.74 -1.45 2.83
CA ALA A 53 -15.52 -2.20 2.56
C ALA A 53 -14.31 -1.26 2.59
N PRO A 54 -13.34 -1.42 3.54
CA PRO A 54 -12.25 -0.48 3.77
C PRO A 54 -11.10 -0.61 2.74
N CYS A 55 -11.42 -0.55 1.45
CA CYS A 55 -10.51 -0.84 0.34
C CYS A 55 -9.58 0.33 -0.07
N GLY A 56 -8.53 -0.02 -0.81
CA GLY A 56 -7.69 0.94 -1.54
C GLY A 56 -8.37 1.44 -2.82
N VAL A 57 -7.68 2.28 -3.60
CA VAL A 57 -8.23 2.92 -4.82
C VAL A 57 -7.81 2.21 -6.12
N MET A 58 -6.92 1.22 -6.02
CA MET A 58 -6.23 0.62 -7.16
C MET A 58 -7.19 0.02 -8.19
N ASP A 59 -8.21 -0.70 -7.72
CA ASP A 59 -9.18 -1.40 -8.57
C ASP A 59 -10.02 -0.41 -9.38
N GLN A 60 -10.55 0.63 -8.74
CA GLN A 60 -11.31 1.69 -9.40
C GLN A 60 -10.43 2.47 -10.38
N MET A 61 -9.19 2.79 -10.01
CA MET A 61 -8.25 3.50 -10.87
C MET A 61 -7.87 2.67 -12.08
N THR A 62 -7.63 1.38 -11.91
CA THR A 62 -7.32 0.46 -13.02
C THR A 62 -8.52 0.32 -13.95
N SER A 63 -9.73 0.21 -13.41
CA SER A 63 -10.94 0.12 -14.22
C SER A 63 -11.27 1.40 -14.98
N ALA A 64 -10.99 2.58 -14.41
CA ALA A 64 -11.33 3.87 -15.03
C ALA A 64 -10.24 4.43 -15.94
N CYS A 65 -8.96 4.21 -15.60
CA CYS A 65 -7.80 4.83 -16.27
C CYS A 65 -6.98 3.84 -17.11
N GLY A 66 -7.33 2.56 -17.13
CA GLY A 66 -6.60 1.54 -17.87
C GLY A 66 -6.68 1.73 -19.38
N GLU A 67 -5.59 1.38 -20.08
CA GLU A 67 -5.53 1.35 -21.53
C GLU A 67 -5.17 -0.04 -22.04
N ALA A 68 -5.70 -0.42 -23.22
CA ALA A 68 -5.42 -1.71 -23.83
C ALA A 68 -3.92 -1.91 -24.06
N ASN A 69 -3.41 -3.11 -23.71
CA ASN A 69 -2.01 -3.53 -23.85
C ASN A 69 -0.99 -2.73 -23.03
N LYS A 70 -1.44 -2.04 -21.97
CA LYS A 70 -0.55 -1.31 -21.05
C LYS A 70 -0.85 -1.70 -19.59
N LEU A 71 0.19 -1.65 -18.76
CA LEU A 71 0.08 -1.69 -17.31
C LEU A 71 -0.06 -0.26 -16.77
N LEU A 72 -0.87 -0.08 -15.72
CA LEU A 72 -1.05 1.21 -15.08
C LEU A 72 -0.08 1.34 -13.89
N ALA A 73 0.95 2.17 -14.02
CA ALA A 73 1.79 2.53 -12.89
C ALA A 73 1.19 3.74 -12.17
N MET A 74 0.93 3.62 -10.87
CA MET A 74 0.23 4.64 -10.10
C MET A 74 0.74 4.75 -8.66
N VAL A 75 0.49 5.91 -8.04
CA VAL A 75 0.61 6.13 -6.60
C VAL A 75 -0.80 6.11 -6.01
N CYS A 76 -1.09 5.19 -5.10
CA CYS A 76 -2.43 5.04 -4.51
C CYS A 76 -2.86 6.23 -3.64
N GLN A 77 -1.91 6.99 -3.09
CA GLN A 77 -2.16 8.18 -2.28
C GLN A 77 -1.21 9.29 -2.76
N PRO A 78 -1.68 10.29 -3.54
CA PRO A 78 -3.06 10.77 -3.63
C PRO A 78 -3.86 10.26 -4.86
N ALA A 79 -3.73 8.99 -5.26
CA ALA A 79 -4.40 8.39 -6.42
C ALA A 79 -3.97 9.04 -7.75
N GLU A 80 -2.67 9.03 -8.03
CA GLU A 80 -2.08 9.62 -9.25
C GLU A 80 -1.59 8.54 -10.20
N VAL A 81 -1.95 8.66 -11.48
CA VAL A 81 -1.35 7.85 -12.53
C VAL A 81 0.05 8.41 -12.81
N LYS A 82 1.10 7.61 -12.61
CA LYS A 82 2.47 7.98 -12.97
C LYS A 82 2.65 7.85 -14.48
N GLU A 83 2.31 6.68 -15.02
CA GLU A 83 2.46 6.38 -16.44
C GLU A 83 1.69 5.12 -16.83
N LEU A 84 1.56 4.92 -18.14
CA LEU A 84 1.05 3.69 -18.74
C LEU A 84 2.22 2.94 -19.40
N VAL A 85 2.61 1.82 -18.80
CA VAL A 85 3.76 1.03 -19.23
C VAL A 85 3.33 0.04 -20.30
N SER A 86 3.80 0.20 -21.53
CA SER A 86 3.55 -0.74 -22.61
C SER A 86 4.10 -2.12 -22.27
N ILE A 87 3.30 -3.17 -22.49
CA ILE A 87 3.74 -4.55 -22.27
C ILE A 87 4.69 -4.95 -23.42
N PRO A 88 5.94 -5.37 -23.13
CA PRO A 88 6.87 -5.81 -24.17
C PRO A 88 6.29 -6.98 -24.99
N THR A 89 6.57 -7.00 -26.30
CA THR A 89 5.92 -7.97 -27.21
C THR A 89 6.26 -9.43 -26.91
N HIS A 90 7.40 -9.68 -26.25
CA HIS A 90 7.83 -11.00 -25.79
C HIS A 90 7.28 -11.41 -24.42
N ILE A 91 6.53 -10.55 -23.74
CA ILE A 91 5.94 -10.81 -22.42
C ILE A 91 4.41 -10.92 -22.55
N ARG A 92 3.82 -11.85 -21.81
CA ARG A 92 2.36 -12.00 -21.68
C ARG A 92 2.02 -12.33 -20.23
N PHE A 93 0.87 -11.84 -19.78
CA PHE A 93 0.32 -12.12 -18.46
C PHE A 93 -0.88 -13.07 -18.61
N TRP A 94 -0.97 -14.04 -17.71
CA TRP A 94 -2.07 -15.00 -17.65
C TRP A 94 -2.69 -14.97 -16.27
N GLY A 95 -4.00 -14.74 -16.21
CA GLY A 95 -4.78 -14.96 -14.99
C GLY A 95 -5.28 -16.40 -14.95
N LEU A 96 -4.93 -17.14 -13.90
CA LEU A 96 -5.40 -18.51 -13.69
C LEU A 96 -6.38 -18.52 -12.52
N ASP A 97 -7.64 -18.86 -12.79
CA ASP A 97 -8.65 -19.02 -11.73
C ASP A 97 -8.31 -20.26 -10.89
N SER A 98 -8.11 -20.06 -9.59
CA SER A 98 -7.84 -21.14 -8.63
C SER A 98 -9.02 -22.09 -8.42
N GLY A 99 -10.21 -21.73 -8.90
CA GLY A 99 -11.46 -22.46 -8.66
C GLY A 99 -12.06 -22.21 -7.27
N ILE A 100 -11.33 -21.55 -6.37
CA ILE A 100 -11.80 -21.20 -5.03
C ILE A 100 -12.62 -19.92 -5.10
N ARG A 101 -13.74 -19.88 -4.38
CA ARG A 101 -14.50 -18.65 -4.13
C ARG A 101 -14.03 -18.08 -2.80
N HIS A 102 -13.33 -16.95 -2.83
CA HIS A 102 -13.13 -16.19 -1.61
C HIS A 102 -14.42 -15.44 -1.30
N SER A 103 -15.13 -15.82 -0.23
CA SER A 103 -16.08 -14.91 0.38
C SER A 103 -15.24 -13.86 1.10
N VAL A 104 -14.95 -12.76 0.43
CA VAL A 104 -14.25 -11.62 1.04
C VAL A 104 -15.22 -10.94 2.00
N GLY A 105 -15.43 -11.54 3.18
CA GLY A 105 -16.02 -10.82 4.30
C GLY A 105 -15.05 -9.71 4.66
N GLY A 106 -15.50 -8.45 4.67
CA GLY A 106 -14.67 -7.27 4.95
C GLY A 106 -13.90 -7.32 6.29
N THR A 107 -14.19 -8.31 7.15
CA THR A 107 -13.51 -8.58 8.42
C THR A 107 -12.03 -8.88 8.29
N ASP A 108 -11.59 -9.51 7.18
CA ASP A 108 -10.17 -9.84 6.95
C ASP A 108 -9.40 -8.61 6.46
N TYR A 109 -9.97 -7.85 5.52
CA TYR A 109 -9.42 -6.58 5.04
C TYR A 109 -9.27 -5.56 6.15
N GLY A 110 -10.29 -5.43 7.01
CA GLY A 110 -10.27 -4.52 8.15
C GLY A 110 -9.11 -4.84 9.11
N SER A 111 -8.89 -6.12 9.45
CA SER A 111 -7.78 -6.49 10.34
C SER A 111 -6.41 -6.22 9.75
N VAL A 112 -6.21 -6.53 8.46
CA VAL A 112 -4.92 -6.27 7.81
C VAL A 112 -4.64 -4.77 7.79
N ARG A 113 -5.64 -3.95 7.44
CA ARG A 113 -5.52 -2.50 7.48
C ARG A 113 -5.19 -1.98 8.87
N VAL A 114 -5.91 -2.42 9.91
CA VAL A 114 -5.60 -2.02 11.29
C VAL A 114 -4.16 -2.41 11.64
N GLY A 115 -3.75 -3.65 11.35
CA GLY A 115 -2.37 -4.13 11.56
C GLY A 115 -1.31 -3.28 10.85
N THR A 116 -1.55 -2.88 9.60
CA THR A 116 -0.67 -2.00 8.83
C THR A 116 -0.51 -0.64 9.51
N TYR A 117 -1.62 -0.02 9.94
CA TYR A 117 -1.59 1.29 10.60
C TYR A 117 -1.00 1.24 12.01
N MET A 118 -1.25 0.14 12.76
CA MET A 118 -0.56 -0.14 14.02
C MET A 118 0.96 -0.20 13.79
N GLY A 119 1.40 -0.96 12.79
CA GLY A 119 2.79 -1.03 12.36
C GLY A 119 3.44 0.33 12.09
N ARG A 120 2.73 1.17 11.32
CA ARG A 120 3.14 2.55 11.06
C ARG A 120 3.30 3.34 12.35
N LYS A 121 2.36 3.22 13.29
CA LYS A 121 2.43 3.89 14.59
C LYS A 121 3.65 3.44 15.40
N LEU A 122 3.92 2.13 15.46
CA LEU A 122 5.08 1.57 16.15
C LEU A 122 6.39 2.16 15.61
N ILE A 123 6.56 2.20 14.29
CA ILE A 123 7.76 2.76 13.65
C ILE A 123 7.92 4.25 14.01
N LYS A 124 6.84 5.04 13.96
CA LYS A 124 6.88 6.47 14.30
C LYS A 124 7.28 6.71 15.76
N CYS A 125 6.73 5.92 16.69
CA CYS A 125 7.08 5.99 18.11
C CYS A 125 8.54 5.58 18.32
N ALA A 126 8.97 4.44 17.77
CA ALA A 126 10.36 3.97 17.86
C ALA A 126 11.36 5.00 17.30
N ALA A 127 11.07 5.61 16.15
CA ALA A 127 11.88 6.69 15.59
C ALA A 127 11.96 7.90 16.54
N SER A 128 10.84 8.29 17.15
CA SER A 128 10.79 9.41 18.10
C SER A 128 11.58 9.12 19.40
N ASP A 129 11.53 7.87 19.87
CA ASP A 129 12.28 7.42 21.04
C ASP A 129 13.79 7.43 20.76
N LEU A 130 14.21 6.97 19.57
CA LEU A 130 15.60 7.04 19.14
C LEU A 130 16.12 8.48 19.06
N ILE A 131 15.32 9.42 18.53
CA ILE A 131 15.68 10.86 18.54
C ILE A 131 15.90 11.35 19.98
N SER A 132 15.02 10.96 20.90
CA SER A 132 15.09 11.41 22.29
C SER A 132 16.32 10.84 23.02
N GLN A 133 16.75 9.63 22.70
CA GLN A 133 17.92 8.97 23.29
C GLN A 133 19.25 9.52 22.75
N SER A 134 19.29 9.97 21.48
CA SER A 134 20.49 10.56 20.88
C SER A 134 20.84 11.95 21.42
N PHE A 135 19.92 12.63 22.15
CA PHE A 135 20.15 13.96 22.73
C PHE A 135 19.87 14.02 24.25
N PRO A 136 20.70 13.42 25.12
CA PRO A 136 20.78 13.84 26.51
C PRO A 136 21.56 15.17 26.58
N SER A 137 20.88 16.22 27.01
CA SER A 137 21.28 17.62 27.31
C SER A 137 22.76 17.98 27.63
N THR A 138 23.76 17.57 26.84
CA THR A 138 25.17 17.90 27.10
C THR A 138 25.90 18.16 25.79
N PRO A 139 26.45 19.38 25.58
CA PRO A 139 27.22 19.68 24.39
C PRO A 139 28.63 19.13 24.56
N THR A 140 28.99 18.12 23.78
CA THR A 140 30.38 17.67 23.64
C THR A 140 30.84 17.98 22.22
N GLN A 141 31.81 18.87 22.11
CA GLN A 141 32.44 19.28 20.84
C GLN A 141 33.34 18.14 20.32
N SER A 142 33.09 17.63 19.11
CA SER A 142 34.14 16.97 18.31
C SER A 142 33.82 16.86 16.81
N CYS A 143 34.73 17.46 16.03
CA CYS A 143 35.16 17.23 14.64
C CYS A 143 34.14 17.08 13.48
N ASP A 144 34.38 17.89 12.43
CA ASP A 144 33.54 18.19 11.26
C ASP A 144 32.98 17.02 10.43
N ALA A 145 33.48 15.79 10.56
CA ALA A 145 32.97 14.63 9.79
C ALA A 145 31.94 13.81 10.56
N SER A 146 32.10 13.64 11.88
CA SER A 146 31.13 12.92 12.73
C SER A 146 29.80 13.68 12.83
N GLU A 147 29.86 15.01 12.84
CA GLU A 147 28.68 15.86 12.95
C GLU A 147 27.75 15.75 11.72
N GLU A 148 28.28 15.57 10.51
CA GLU A 148 27.46 15.40 9.30
C GLU A 148 26.74 14.04 9.28
N TYR A 149 27.40 12.95 9.68
CA TYR A 149 26.78 11.62 9.77
C TYR A 149 25.73 11.56 10.87
N GLU A 150 26.01 12.16 12.04
CA GLU A 150 25.04 12.25 13.13
C GLU A 150 23.83 13.10 12.72
N LYS A 151 24.05 14.24 12.07
CA LYS A 151 22.97 15.09 11.55
C LYS A 151 22.12 14.38 10.50
N TYR A 152 22.74 13.65 9.57
CA TYR A 152 22.03 12.85 8.57
C TYR A 152 21.17 11.76 9.22
N GLY A 153 21.71 11.05 10.22
CA GLY A 153 20.96 10.05 10.99
C GLY A 153 19.75 10.65 11.71
N VAL A 154 19.92 11.84 12.30
CA VAL A 154 18.84 12.57 12.99
C VAL A 154 17.75 13.02 12.02
N ASP A 155 18.10 13.56 10.85
CA ASP A 155 17.12 13.99 9.86
C ASP A 155 16.35 12.80 9.27
N LEU A 156 17.02 11.66 9.11
CA LEU A 156 16.38 10.41 8.70
C LEU A 156 15.37 9.94 9.77
N LEU A 157 15.75 9.93 11.06
CA LEU A 157 14.84 9.59 12.15
C LEU A 157 13.63 10.56 12.23
N LYS A 158 13.82 11.87 11.99
CA LYS A 158 12.71 12.83 11.95
C LYS A 158 11.73 12.51 10.82
N SER A 159 12.24 12.09 9.65
CA SER A 159 11.39 11.66 8.54
C SER A 159 10.58 10.40 8.88
N GLU A 160 11.18 9.47 9.63
CA GLU A 160 10.55 8.23 10.09
C GLU A 160 9.53 8.48 11.21
N ALA A 161 9.81 9.41 12.12
CA ALA A 161 8.88 9.85 13.15
C ALA A 161 7.64 10.55 12.57
N SER A 162 7.78 11.19 11.41
CA SER A 162 6.69 11.86 10.68
C SER A 162 6.11 11.01 9.54
N LEU A 163 6.51 9.74 9.42
CA LEU A 163 6.14 8.85 8.33
C LEU A 163 4.62 8.77 8.14
N GLN A 164 4.18 9.07 6.92
CA GLN A 164 2.77 9.01 6.54
C GLN A 164 2.42 7.65 5.92
N TYR A 165 3.35 7.07 5.16
CA TYR A 165 3.13 5.83 4.42
C TYR A 165 4.31 4.88 4.60
N LEU A 166 4.01 3.62 4.93
CA LEU A 166 5.04 2.59 5.14
C LEU A 166 5.90 2.35 3.90
N CYS A 167 5.32 2.44 2.70
CA CYS A 167 6.04 2.27 1.44
C CYS A 167 7.18 3.29 1.21
N ASN A 168 7.21 4.39 1.97
CA ASN A 168 8.29 5.38 1.91
C ASN A 168 9.52 4.96 2.72
N LEU A 169 9.42 3.89 3.52
CA LEU A 169 10.55 3.32 4.25
C LEU A 169 11.28 2.28 3.39
N PRO A 170 12.60 2.38 3.18
CA PRO A 170 13.35 1.37 2.44
C PRO A 170 13.42 0.02 3.19
N PRO A 171 13.40 -1.15 2.50
CA PRO A 171 13.49 -2.45 3.15
C PRO A 171 14.72 -2.63 4.04
N HIS A 172 15.91 -2.24 3.58
CA HIS A 172 17.14 -2.35 4.36
C HIS A 172 17.07 -1.55 5.67
N ARG A 173 16.40 -0.39 5.64
CA ARG A 173 16.23 0.47 6.80
C ARG A 173 15.24 -0.12 7.79
N TYR A 174 14.13 -0.68 7.28
CA TYR A 174 13.16 -1.43 8.07
C TYR A 174 13.81 -2.62 8.81
N GLU A 175 14.61 -3.43 8.12
CA GLU A 175 15.29 -4.58 8.72
C GLU A 175 16.31 -4.18 9.78
N ALA A 176 17.09 -3.12 9.51
CA ALA A 176 18.14 -2.69 10.42
C ALA A 176 17.60 -2.11 11.73
N ALA A 177 16.45 -1.43 11.72
CA ALA A 177 16.01 -0.62 12.86
C ALA A 177 14.66 -1.00 13.47
N TYR A 178 13.77 -1.69 12.75
CA TYR A 178 12.38 -1.84 13.21
C TYR A 178 11.88 -3.29 13.19
N ALA A 179 12.34 -4.10 12.23
CA ALA A 179 11.78 -5.45 12.01
C ALA A 179 11.85 -6.38 13.24
N ARG A 180 12.86 -6.18 14.10
CA ARG A 180 13.06 -6.98 15.32
C ARG A 180 12.07 -6.63 16.44
N ASP A 181 11.67 -5.37 16.53
CA ASP A 181 10.88 -4.85 17.64
C ASP A 181 9.38 -4.82 17.36
N ILE A 182 8.99 -5.03 16.09
CA ILE A 182 7.58 -5.14 15.71
C ILE A 182 7.07 -6.55 16.06
N PRO A 183 6.06 -6.67 16.93
CA PRO A 183 5.52 -7.97 17.33
C PRO A 183 4.72 -8.61 16.19
N GLU A 184 4.67 -9.94 16.17
CA GLU A 184 3.83 -10.67 15.21
C GLU A 184 2.35 -10.32 15.40
N PHE A 185 1.91 -10.24 16.66
CA PHE A 185 0.55 -9.91 17.07
C PHE A 185 0.53 -8.93 18.24
N ILE A 186 -0.51 -8.10 18.31
CA ILE A 186 -0.83 -7.26 19.47
C ILE A 186 -2.36 -7.25 19.65
N THR A 187 -2.85 -7.21 20.89
CA THR A 187 -4.27 -6.98 21.14
C THR A 187 -4.61 -5.50 21.03
N GLY A 188 -5.88 -5.20 20.70
CA GLY A 188 -6.32 -3.82 20.55
C GLY A 188 -6.17 -3.00 21.83
N ASP A 189 -6.49 -3.59 22.99
CA ASP A 189 -6.32 -2.96 24.30
C ASP A 189 -4.85 -2.66 24.64
N GLU A 190 -3.95 -3.63 24.50
CA GLU A 190 -2.51 -3.46 24.70
C GLU A 190 -1.93 -2.36 23.80
N PHE A 191 -2.36 -2.33 22.53
CA PHE A 191 -1.95 -1.28 21.60
C PHE A 191 -2.45 0.09 22.06
N MET A 192 -3.73 0.20 22.43
CA MET A 192 -4.34 1.47 22.80
C MET A 192 -3.79 2.04 24.11
N GLU A 193 -3.49 1.19 25.09
CA GLU A 193 -2.86 1.61 26.34
C GLU A 193 -1.48 2.21 26.10
N LYS A 194 -0.70 1.62 25.18
CA LYS A 194 0.69 2.03 24.95
C LYS A 194 0.85 3.14 23.90
N TYR A 195 0.07 3.10 22.82
CA TYR A 195 0.26 3.95 21.64
C TYR A 195 -0.95 4.84 21.31
N GLY A 196 -2.08 4.66 22.01
CA GLY A 196 -3.34 5.33 21.70
C GLY A 196 -3.98 4.80 20.42
N ASP A 197 -4.39 5.70 19.53
CA ASP A 197 -5.05 5.34 18.27
C ASP A 197 -4.03 5.08 17.13
N HIS A 198 -4.42 4.24 16.15
CA HIS A 198 -3.61 3.93 14.95
C HIS A 198 -3.71 5.03 13.87
N ASN A 199 -4.58 6.02 14.06
CA ASN A 199 -4.74 7.21 13.21
C ASN A 199 -5.10 6.85 11.75
N ASP A 200 -6.04 5.92 11.58
CA ASP A 200 -6.71 5.65 10.31
C ASP A 200 -8.11 6.29 10.29
N ALA A 201 -8.51 6.88 9.17
CA ALA A 201 -9.82 7.53 9.06
C ALA A 201 -10.97 6.56 8.77
N VAL A 202 -10.66 5.31 8.41
CA VAL A 202 -11.64 4.33 7.90
C VAL A 202 -11.93 3.22 8.91
N THR A 203 -10.92 2.78 9.67
CA THR A 203 -11.04 1.65 10.60
C THR A 203 -10.95 2.09 12.06
N VAL A 204 -11.53 1.28 12.95
CA VAL A 204 -11.47 1.46 14.40
C VAL A 204 -10.86 0.20 15.02
N ILE A 205 -10.05 0.38 16.06
CA ILE A 205 -9.46 -0.72 16.82
C ILE A 205 -10.55 -1.34 17.72
N ASP A 206 -10.74 -2.66 17.61
CA ASP A 206 -11.51 -3.43 18.58
C ASP A 206 -10.60 -3.82 19.75
N PRO A 207 -10.84 -3.35 20.98
CA PRO A 207 -9.99 -3.65 22.13
C PRO A 207 -9.83 -5.15 22.39
N LYS A 208 -10.84 -5.96 22.07
CA LYS A 208 -10.86 -7.40 22.38
C LYS A 208 -10.24 -8.26 21.29
N ARG A 209 -9.90 -7.67 20.15
CA ARG A 209 -9.35 -8.40 18.99
C ARG A 209 -7.83 -8.40 19.04
N SER A 210 -7.24 -9.53 18.65
CA SER A 210 -5.81 -9.62 18.35
C SER A 210 -5.58 -9.36 16.86
N TYR A 211 -4.61 -8.50 16.55
CA TYR A 211 -4.25 -8.11 15.19
C TYR A 211 -2.84 -8.61 14.85
N SER A 212 -2.67 -9.15 13.65
CA SER A 212 -1.32 -9.34 13.09
C SER A 212 -0.75 -7.98 12.74
N VAL A 213 0.47 -7.67 13.17
CA VAL A 213 1.10 -6.36 12.95
C VAL A 213 2.30 -6.48 12.03
N LYS A 214 3.22 -7.41 12.30
CA LYS A 214 4.49 -7.49 11.56
C LYS A 214 4.31 -7.74 10.06
N ALA A 215 3.51 -8.74 9.67
CA ALA A 215 3.30 -9.05 8.25
C ALA A 215 2.61 -7.88 7.51
N PRO A 216 1.50 -7.30 8.01
CA PRO A 216 0.90 -6.10 7.39
C PRO A 216 1.77 -4.84 7.41
N THR A 217 2.77 -4.75 8.29
CA THR A 217 3.76 -3.66 8.29
C THR A 217 4.82 -3.89 7.22
N ARG A 218 5.34 -5.11 7.14
CA ARG A 218 6.41 -5.50 6.21
C ARG A 218 5.94 -5.42 4.76
N HIS A 219 4.72 -5.87 4.50
CA HIS A 219 4.24 -6.07 3.13
C HIS A 219 4.29 -4.80 2.27
N PRO A 220 3.73 -3.63 2.67
CA PRO A 220 3.79 -2.42 1.85
C PRO A 220 5.21 -1.89 1.57
N ILE A 221 6.16 -2.13 2.49
CA ILE A 221 7.56 -1.72 2.36
C ILE A 221 8.23 -2.51 1.24
N TYR A 222 8.13 -3.84 1.31
CA TYR A 222 8.76 -4.74 0.36
C TYR A 222 8.05 -4.75 -0.98
N GLU A 223 6.71 -4.71 -0.97
CA GLU A 223 5.92 -4.72 -2.19
C GLU A 223 6.17 -3.46 -3.03
N ASN A 224 6.29 -2.29 -2.41
CA ASN A 224 6.63 -1.07 -3.14
C ASN A 224 8.01 -1.17 -3.82
N PHE A 225 9.00 -1.73 -3.13
CA PHE A 225 10.32 -1.98 -3.72
C PHE A 225 10.23 -2.97 -4.89
N ARG A 226 9.48 -4.07 -4.74
CA ARG A 226 9.27 -5.07 -5.80
C ARG A 226 8.59 -4.46 -7.02
N VAL A 227 7.57 -3.62 -6.84
CA VAL A 227 6.87 -2.94 -7.94
C VAL A 227 7.80 -2.05 -8.74
N GLU A 228 8.62 -1.22 -8.08
CA GLU A 228 9.58 -0.36 -8.78
C GLU A 228 10.69 -1.18 -9.48
N ALA A 229 11.17 -2.27 -8.84
CA ALA A 229 12.12 -3.20 -9.47
C ALA A 229 11.51 -3.92 -10.70
N PHE A 230 10.28 -4.41 -10.58
CA PHE A 230 9.55 -5.08 -11.65
C PHE A 230 9.38 -4.16 -12.85
N LYS A 231 8.95 -2.92 -12.59
CA LYS A 231 8.81 -1.89 -13.61
C LYS A 231 10.15 -1.59 -14.31
N ALA A 232 11.24 -1.43 -13.58
CA ALA A 232 12.55 -1.21 -14.18
C ALA A 232 12.95 -2.39 -15.08
N LEU A 233 12.75 -3.62 -14.61
CA LEU A 233 13.05 -4.84 -15.36
C LEU A 233 12.17 -5.04 -16.59
N LEU A 234 10.92 -4.59 -16.60
CA LEU A 234 10.07 -4.65 -17.81
C LEU A 234 10.70 -3.93 -19.01
N THR A 235 11.48 -2.88 -18.76
CA THR A 235 12.14 -2.07 -19.80
C THR A 235 13.60 -2.48 -20.07
N ALA A 236 14.11 -3.46 -19.33
CA ALA A 236 15.48 -3.95 -19.49
C ALA A 236 15.68 -4.71 -20.82
N ALA A 237 16.94 -5.04 -21.12
CA ALA A 237 17.29 -5.82 -22.29
C ALA A 237 16.56 -7.16 -22.31
N LYS A 238 16.11 -7.56 -23.51
CA LYS A 238 15.41 -8.82 -23.72
C LYS A 238 16.37 -9.99 -23.57
N THR A 239 16.34 -10.65 -22.41
CA THR A 239 17.11 -11.86 -22.12
C THR A 239 16.28 -12.85 -21.30
N ASP A 240 16.72 -14.10 -21.19
CA ASP A 240 16.05 -15.10 -20.36
C ASP A 240 16.21 -14.79 -18.85
N GLU A 241 17.31 -14.13 -18.48
CA GLU A 241 17.53 -13.64 -17.11
C GLU A 241 16.53 -12.54 -16.75
N GLN A 242 16.14 -11.68 -17.70
CA GLN A 242 15.08 -10.69 -17.48
C GLN A 242 13.78 -11.37 -17.09
N LEU A 243 13.36 -12.39 -17.86
CA LEU A 243 12.11 -13.12 -17.60
C LEU A 243 12.15 -13.87 -16.28
N SER A 244 13.29 -14.49 -15.98
CA SER A 244 13.52 -15.20 -14.71
C SER A 244 13.43 -14.23 -13.53
N ALA A 245 14.10 -13.08 -13.60
CA ALA A 245 14.06 -12.06 -12.55
C ALA A 245 12.65 -11.45 -12.37
N LEU A 246 11.92 -11.19 -13.46
CA LEU A 246 10.52 -10.76 -13.38
C LEU A 246 9.65 -11.82 -12.69
N GLY A 247 9.84 -13.09 -13.05
CA GLY A 247 9.13 -14.22 -12.43
C GLY A 247 9.45 -14.36 -10.94
N GLU A 248 10.72 -14.21 -10.55
CA GLU A 248 11.15 -14.23 -9.15
C GLU A 248 10.49 -13.13 -8.32
N LEU A 249 10.42 -11.90 -8.85
CA LEU A 249 9.74 -10.80 -8.18
C LEU A 249 8.25 -11.07 -7.98
N MET A 250 7.58 -11.73 -8.93
CA MET A 250 6.17 -12.12 -8.80
C MET A 250 5.95 -13.30 -7.83
N TYR A 251 6.96 -14.17 -7.66
CA TYR A 251 6.88 -15.33 -6.78
C TYR A 251 7.13 -14.97 -5.31
N GLN A 252 7.92 -13.92 -5.05
CA GLN A 252 8.19 -13.43 -3.70
C GLN A 252 6.95 -12.75 -3.10
N VAL A 253 6.09 -13.51 -2.43
CA VAL A 253 4.92 -12.97 -1.68
C VAL A 253 5.27 -12.73 -0.21
#